data_AF-A0A3D5B277-F1
#
_entry.id   AF-A0A3D5B277-F1
#
_cell.length_a   1.000
_cell.length_b   1.000
_cell.length_c   1.000
_cell.angle_alpha   90.00
_cell.angle_beta   90.00
_cell.angle_gamma   90.00
#
_symmetry.space_group_name_H-M   'P 1'
#
loop_
_entity.id
_entity.type
_entity.pdbx_description
1 polymer ?
#
loop_
_entity_poly.entity_id
_entity_poly.type
_entity_poly.pdbx_seq_one_letter_code
_entity_poly.pdbx_strand_id
1 'polypeptide(L)'
;MKPVLAFDIGNAIPWGNQNLGQQYQNTGSLITILLKNSFTVAGLILLIFLIYGGLMFIIGAGGSDPKKAQAAQGIIVNTLIGFAIVFLSYFIIQIVQVITGLNILNSNL
;
A
#
# COMPACT_ATOMS: atom_id res chain seq x y z
N MET A 1 15.37 -3.37 -39.10
CA MET A 1 14.21 -2.91 -39.90
C MET A 1 12.96 -3.29 -39.12
N LYS A 2 12.21 -2.31 -38.58
CA LYS A 2 10.98 -2.57 -37.80
C LYS A 2 9.82 -2.75 -38.79
N PRO A 3 9.03 -3.84 -38.71
CA PRO A 3 7.92 -4.07 -39.64
C PRO A 3 6.85 -2.97 -39.46
N VAL A 4 6.57 -2.24 -40.53
CA VAL A 4 5.74 -1.02 -40.59
C VAL A 4 4.22 -1.28 -40.57
N LEU A 5 3.79 -2.52 -40.29
CA LEU A 5 2.39 -2.95 -40.35
C LEU A 5 1.80 -3.37 -38.99
N ALA A 6 2.61 -3.36 -37.91
CA ALA A 6 2.10 -3.61 -36.57
C ALA A 6 1.72 -2.28 -35.91
N PHE A 7 0.45 -2.13 -35.52
CA PHE A 7 0.00 -1.05 -34.66
C PHE A 7 0.66 -1.23 -33.28
N ASP A 8 1.71 -0.47 -33.02
CA ASP A 8 2.48 -0.53 -31.77
C ASP A 8 1.70 0.22 -30.68
N ILE A 9 0.85 -0.52 -29.97
CA ILE A 9 0.00 -0.03 -28.88
C ILE A 9 0.82 0.71 -27.80
N GLY A 10 2.10 0.36 -27.64
CA GLY A 10 3.01 0.98 -26.68
C GLY A 10 3.41 2.41 -27.04
N ASN A 11 3.45 2.74 -28.34
CA ASN A 11 3.79 4.08 -28.86
C ASN A 11 2.58 4.83 -29.45
N ALA A 12 1.49 4.13 -29.72
CA ALA A 12 0.31 4.69 -30.38
C ALA A 12 -0.76 5.22 -29.41
N ILE A 13 -0.75 4.81 -28.13
CA ILE A 13 -1.69 5.32 -27.13
C ILE A 13 -0.95 6.28 -26.18
N PRO A 14 -1.23 7.60 -26.25
CA PRO A 14 -0.71 8.57 -25.29
C PRO A 14 -1.44 8.43 -23.94
N TRP A 15 -0.68 8.32 -22.86
CA TRP A 15 -1.19 8.32 -21.48
C TRP A 15 -0.52 9.46 -20.72
N GLY A 16 -1.16 10.62 -20.68
CA GLY A 16 -0.54 11.83 -20.13
C GLY A 16 0.58 12.36 -21.03
N ASN A 17 1.74 12.71 -20.44
CA ASN A 17 2.89 13.31 -21.14
C ASN A 17 3.91 12.28 -21.67
N GLN A 18 3.55 10.99 -21.66
CA GLN A 18 4.41 9.87 -22.07
C GLN A 18 3.56 8.82 -22.82
N ASN A 19 4.20 8.04 -23.70
CA ASN A 19 3.58 6.87 -24.31
C ASN A 19 3.62 5.67 -23.34
N LEU A 20 2.68 4.73 -23.45
CA LEU A 20 2.60 3.54 -22.58
C LEU A 20 3.93 2.76 -22.47
N GLY A 21 4.64 2.63 -23.58
CA GLY A 21 5.93 1.94 -23.66
C GLY A 21 7.09 2.68 -22.99
N GLN A 22 6.94 3.97 -22.69
CA GLN A 22 7.94 4.76 -21.96
C GLN A 22 7.63 4.87 -20.47
N GLN A 23 6.35 4.87 -20.09
CA GLN A 23 5.93 4.94 -18.69
C GLN A 23 6.04 3.59 -17.96
N TYR A 24 5.84 2.47 -18.67
CA TYR A 24 5.93 1.11 -18.11
C TYR A 24 6.99 0.29 -18.84
N GLN A 25 8.23 0.79 -18.90
CA GLN A 25 9.32 0.10 -19.59
C GLN A 25 9.57 -1.33 -19.06
N ASN A 26 9.21 -1.59 -17.78
CA ASN A 26 9.39 -2.87 -17.12
C ASN A 26 8.20 -3.19 -16.19
N THR A 27 7.89 -4.48 -16.02
CA THR A 27 6.91 -4.98 -15.03
C THR A 27 7.17 -4.45 -13.61
N GLY A 28 8.44 -4.15 -13.29
CA GLY A 28 8.83 -3.53 -12.01
C GLY A 28 8.22 -2.15 -11.74
N SER A 29 7.88 -1.38 -12.77
CA SER A 29 7.21 -0.07 -12.63
C SER A 29 5.76 -0.23 -12.12
N LEU A 30 5.02 -1.20 -12.67
CA LEU A 30 3.65 -1.50 -12.25
C LEU A 30 3.60 -1.97 -10.79
N ILE A 31 4.51 -2.87 -10.41
CA ILE A 31 4.64 -3.38 -9.04
C ILE A 31 4.96 -2.22 -8.09
N THR A 32 5.84 -1.32 -8.50
CA THR A 32 6.24 -0.14 -7.73
C THR A 32 5.05 0.78 -7.41
N ILE A 33 4.23 1.10 -8.40
CA ILE A 33 3.04 1.94 -8.23
C ILE A 33 2.02 1.26 -7.31
N LEU A 34 1.77 -0.03 -7.52
CA LEU A 34 0.82 -0.80 -6.69
C LEU A 34 1.27 -0.87 -5.22
N LEU A 35 2.56 -1.14 -4.97
CA LEU A 35 3.09 -1.22 -3.61
C LEU A 35 3.06 0.13 -2.91
N LYS A 36 3.51 1.21 -3.57
CA LYS A 36 3.48 2.55 -3.00
C LYS A 36 2.05 2.96 -2.62
N ASN A 37 1.09 2.77 -3.52
CA ASN A 37 -0.30 3.12 -3.24
C ASN A 37 -0.90 2.27 -2.11
N SER A 38 -0.57 0.97 -2.07
CA SER A 38 -1.00 0.06 -1.00
C SER A 38 -0.52 0.52 0.38
N PHE A 39 0.72 1.01 0.51
CA PHE A 39 1.22 1.52 1.79
C PHE A 39 0.49 2.79 2.24
N THR A 40 0.20 3.71 1.32
CA THR A 40 -0.60 4.91 1.61
C THR A 40 -2.00 4.54 2.11
N VAL A 41 -2.67 3.61 1.42
CA VAL A 41 -4.01 3.14 1.81
C VAL A 41 -3.95 2.39 3.14
N ALA A 42 -2.95 1.53 3.34
CA ALA A 42 -2.77 0.78 4.59
C ALA A 42 -2.58 1.73 5.79
N GLY A 43 -1.77 2.78 5.64
CA GLY A 43 -1.59 3.80 6.68
C GLY A 43 -2.88 4.53 7.04
N LEU A 44 -3.70 4.87 6.03
CA LEU A 44 -5.00 5.51 6.24
C LEU A 44 -5.99 4.58 6.96
N ILE A 45 -6.07 3.32 6.53
CA ILE A 45 -6.93 2.30 7.16
C ILE A 45 -6.51 2.09 8.62
N LEU A 46 -5.21 2.02 8.88
CA LEU A 46 -4.64 1.89 10.22
C LEU A 46 -5.06 3.04 11.13
N LEU A 47 -5.00 4.27 10.64
CA LEU A 47 -5.42 5.45 11.40
C LEU A 47 -6.90 5.35 11.78
N ILE A 48 -7.76 4.97 10.85
CA ILE A 48 -9.21 4.82 11.09
C ILE A 48 -9.47 3.74 12.14
N PHE A 49 -8.83 2.58 12.02
CA PHE A 49 -9.00 1.50 12.99
C PHE A 49 -8.45 1.83 14.37
N LEU A 50 -7.34 2.58 14.45
CA LEU A 50 -6.77 3.02 15.72
C LEU A 50 -7.71 4.00 16.44
N ILE A 51 -8.26 4.97 15.70
CA ILE A 51 -9.25 5.92 16.25
C ILE A 51 -10.51 5.17 16.68
N TYR A 52 -11.05 4.30 15.83
CA TYR A 52 -12.25 3.52 16.12
C TYR A 52 -12.08 2.61 17.34
N GLY A 53 -10.99 1.83 17.39
CA GLY A 53 -10.67 0.96 18.51
C GLY A 53 -10.43 1.73 19.80
N GLY A 54 -9.73 2.87 19.72
CA GLY A 54 -9.49 3.76 20.86
C GLY A 54 -10.78 4.35 21.43
N LEU A 55 -11.66 4.89 20.58
CA LEU A 55 -12.97 5.40 21.01
C LEU A 55 -13.84 4.31 21.61
N MET A 56 -13.89 3.13 20.99
CA MET A 56 -14.66 2.00 21.50
C MET A 56 -14.14 1.52 22.86
N PHE A 57 -12.82 1.58 23.08
CA PHE A 57 -12.21 1.24 24.35
C PHE A 57 -12.58 2.23 25.45
N ILE A 58 -12.52 3.54 25.18
CA ILE A 58 -12.90 4.58 26.15
C ILE A 58 -14.40 4.46 26.51
N ILE A 59 -15.26 4.30 25.51
CA ILE A 59 -16.72 4.17 25.72
C ILE A 59 -17.05 2.86 26.46
N GLY A 60 -16.38 1.76 26.11
CA GLY A 60 -16.57 0.46 26.74
C GLY A 60 -16.04 0.41 28.18
N ALA A 61 -14.95 1.12 28.48
CA ALA A 61 -14.37 1.19 29.82
C ALA A 61 -15.19 2.06 30.78
N GLY A 62 -15.92 3.07 30.27
CA GLY A 62 -16.81 3.92 31.07
C GLY A 62 -18.22 3.34 31.31
N GLY A 63 -18.56 2.22 30.65
CA GLY A 63 -19.88 1.58 30.76
C GLY A 63 -19.87 0.34 31.66
N SER A 64 -21.05 -0.06 32.13
CA SER A 64 -21.24 -1.23 33.01
C SER A 64 -21.12 -2.59 32.31
N ASP A 65 -20.75 -2.64 31.02
CA ASP A 65 -20.88 -3.82 30.16
C ASP A 65 -19.50 -4.38 29.74
N PRO A 66 -18.95 -5.36 30.49
CA PRO A 66 -17.58 -5.84 30.31
C PRO A 66 -17.33 -6.49 28.93
N LYS A 67 -18.38 -6.92 28.22
CA LYS A 67 -18.25 -7.43 26.85
C LYS A 67 -17.76 -6.37 25.87
N LYS A 68 -18.18 -5.11 26.04
CA LYS A 68 -17.76 -4.00 25.14
C LYS A 68 -16.29 -3.65 25.34
N ALA A 69 -15.82 -3.67 26.58
CA ALA A 69 -14.41 -3.47 26.90
C ALA A 69 -13.52 -4.57 26.30
N GLN A 70 -13.92 -5.85 26.42
CA GLN A 70 -13.19 -6.96 25.80
C GLN A 70 -13.18 -6.89 24.26
N ALA A 71 -14.31 -6.55 23.64
CA ALA A 71 -14.38 -6.39 22.19
C ALA A 71 -13.45 -5.28 21.69
N ALA A 72 -13.43 -4.13 22.39
CA ALA A 72 -12.55 -3.01 22.05
C ALA A 72 -11.06 -3.37 22.18
N GLN A 73 -10.67 -4.11 23.23
CA GLN A 73 -9.31 -4.62 23.36
C GLN A 73 -8.92 -5.51 22.18
N GLY A 74 -9.82 -6.40 21.74
CA GLY A 74 -9.60 -7.24 20.56
C GLY A 74 -9.33 -6.43 19.31
N ILE A 75 -10.09 -5.34 19.09
CA ILE A 75 -9.90 -4.46 17.94
C ILE A 75 -8.53 -3.75 18.00
N ILE A 76 -8.14 -3.25 19.17
CA ILE A 76 -6.84 -2.59 19.35
C ILE A 76 -5.70 -3.57 19.08
N VAL A 77 -5.74 -4.77 19.66
CA VAL A 77 -4.72 -5.80 19.45
C VAL A 77 -4.62 -6.17 17.97
N ASN A 78 -5.76 -6.40 17.30
CA ASN A 78 -5.78 -6.73 15.88
C ASN A 78 -5.22 -5.59 15.01
N THR A 79 -5.50 -4.34 15.39
CA THR A 79 -4.97 -3.15 14.71
C THR A 79 -3.45 -3.06 14.88
N LEU A 80 -2.92 -3.34 16.08
CA LEU A 80 -1.49 -3.36 16.35
C LEU A 80 -0.77 -4.51 15.61
N ILE A 81 -1.41 -5.67 15.47
CA ILE A 81 -0.90 -6.78 14.66
C ILE A 81 -0.83 -6.36 13.19
N GLY A 82 -1.90 -5.75 12.66
CA GLY A 82 -1.91 -5.19 11.30
C GLY A 82 -0.81 -4.15 11.09
N PHE A 83 -0.60 -3.26 12.06
CA PHE A 83 0.52 -2.31 12.06
C PHE A 83 1.87 -3.02 11.98
N ALA A 84 2.09 -4.01 12.83
CA ALA A 84 3.33 -4.78 12.84
C ALA A 84 3.60 -5.46 11.50
N ILE A 85 2.57 -5.99 10.84
CA ILE A 85 2.70 -6.62 9.51
C ILE A 85 3.13 -5.59 8.46
N VAL A 86 2.47 -4.42 8.40
CA VAL A 86 2.84 -3.34 7.47
C VAL A 86 4.26 -2.84 7.74
N PHE A 87 4.62 -2.70 9.02
CA PHE A 87 5.95 -2.32 9.44
C PHE A 87 7.02 -3.36 9.02
N LEU A 88 6.76 -4.65 9.20
CA LEU A 88 7.66 -5.73 8.75
C LEU A 88 7.76 -5.79 7.23
N SER A 89 6.66 -5.53 6.51
CA SER A 89 6.64 -5.48 5.05
C SER A 89 7.60 -4.41 4.49
N TYR A 90 7.81 -3.30 5.19
CA TYR A 90 8.79 -2.28 4.81
C TYR A 90 10.21 -2.86 4.70
N PHE A 91 10.63 -3.69 5.66
CA PHE A 91 11.96 -4.33 5.63
C PHE A 91 12.11 -5.27 4.44
N ILE A 92 11.07 -6.06 4.14
CA ILE A 92 11.06 -6.95 2.98
C ILE A 92 11.24 -6.14 1.70
N ILE A 93 10.49 -5.04 1.55
CA ILE A 93 10.61 -4.16 0.38
C ILE A 93 12.00 -3.56 0.28
N GLN A 94 12.60 -3.14 1.40
CA GLN A 94 13.95 -2.58 1.40
C GLN A 94 14.99 -3.60 0.88
N ILE A 95 14.87 -4.88 1.27
CA ILE A 95 15.73 -5.94 0.74
C ILE A 95 15.50 -6.12 -0.77
N VAL A 96 14.25 -6.13 -1.22
CA VAL A 96 13.91 -6.24 -2.65
C VAL A 96 14.47 -5.05 -3.44
N GLN A 97 14.41 -3.83 -2.90
CA GLN A 97 15.00 -2.64 -3.54
C GLN A 97 16.51 -2.78 -3.71
N VAL A 98 17.21 -3.31 -2.70
CA VAL A 98 18.67 -3.54 -2.77
C VAL A 98 19.03 -4.58 -3.83
N ILE A 99 18.28 -5.67 -3.92
CA ILE A 99 18.56 -6.76 -4.88
C ILE A 99 18.21 -6.34 -6.32
N THR A 100 17.12 -5.61 -6.50
CA THR A 100 16.60 -5.24 -7.83
C THR A 100 17.13 -3.89 -8.34
N GLY A 101 17.66 -3.05 -7.47
CA GLY A 101 18.08 -1.68 -7.80
C GLY A 101 16.91 -0.72 -8.09
N LEU A 102 15.67 -1.15 -7.88
CA LEU A 102 14.47 -0.34 -8.14
C LEU A 102 14.08 0.47 -6.91
N ASN A 103 13.78 1.75 -7.11
CA ASN A 103 13.21 2.61 -6.06
C ASN A 103 11.69 2.41 -5.96
N ILE A 104 11.25 1.44 -5.17
CA ILE A 104 9.82 1.07 -5.05
C ILE A 104 9.01 2.10 -4.25
N LEU A 105 9.57 2.63 -3.15
CA LEU A 105 8.81 3.51 -2.24
C LEU A 105 8.96 5.00 -2.59
N ASN A 106 10.09 5.38 -3.19
CA ASN A 106 10.38 6.75 -3.65
C ASN A 106 10.59 6.79 -5.16
N SER A 107 9.66 6.20 -5.89
CA SER A 107 9.66 6.27 -7.35
C SER A 107 9.11 7.61 -7.83
N ASN A 108 9.86 8.30 -8.70
CA ASN A 108 9.45 9.52 -9.42
C ASN A 108 8.77 9.22 -10.77
N LEU A 109 8.33 7.97 -10.95
CA LEU A 109 7.44 7.59 -12.04
C LEU A 109 6.14 8.40 -12.02
#